data_AF-A0A1M5LWQ7-F1
#
_entry.id   AF-A0A1M5LWQ7-F1
#
_cell.length_a   1.000
_cell.length_b   1.000
_cell.length_c   1.000
_cell.angle_alpha   90.00
_cell.angle_beta   90.00
_cell.angle_gamma   90.00
#
_symmetry.space_group_name_H-M   'P 1'
#
loop_
_entity.id
_entity.type
_entity.pdbx_description
1 polymer ?
#
loop_
_entity_poly.entity_id
_entity_poly.type
_entity_poly.pdbx_seq_one_letter_code
_entity_poly.pdbx_strand_id
1 'polypeptide(L)'
;MKRHIQAALRSALIFPGAGQLYLGKRARALAFAVPTLIAVGVFLSDVLKPVLAIKEQLEIQIAAGEMIDLVAAFLRMRAAALSASGGVHVAVYVLVGCWAVSILDAWLSER
;
A
#
# COMPACT_ATOMS: atom_id res chain seq x y z
N MET A 1 -22.18 -5.79 20.67
CA MET A 1 -20.89 -5.09 20.86
C MET A 1 -21.13 -3.60 20.94
N LYS A 2 -20.37 -2.86 21.75
CA LYS A 2 -20.46 -1.39 21.79
C LYS A 2 -20.03 -0.81 20.45
N ARG A 3 -20.64 0.29 20.01
CA ARG A 3 -20.51 0.76 18.63
C ARG A 3 -19.13 1.41 18.34
N HIS A 4 -18.36 1.82 19.35
CA HIS A 4 -16.94 2.18 19.25
C HIS A 4 -16.06 0.98 18.93
N ILE A 5 -16.38 -0.20 19.49
CA ILE A 5 -15.63 -1.43 19.19
C ILE A 5 -15.88 -1.81 17.74
N GLN A 6 -17.13 -1.70 17.28
CA GLN A 6 -17.46 -1.93 15.87
C GLN A 6 -16.79 -0.92 14.94
N ALA A 7 -16.71 0.36 15.32
CA ALA A 7 -16.01 1.37 14.55
C ALA A 7 -14.50 1.08 14.47
N ALA A 8 -13.86 0.80 15.60
CA ALA A 8 -12.44 0.46 15.66
C ALA A 8 -12.10 -0.78 14.82
N LEU A 9 -12.92 -1.84 14.91
CA LEU A 9 -12.74 -3.05 14.12
C LEU A 9 -12.87 -2.80 12.61
N ARG A 10 -13.80 -1.93 12.19
CA ARG A 10 -13.93 -1.58 10.78
C ARG A 10 -12.67 -0.83 10.28
N SER A 11 -12.16 0.13 11.06
CA SER A 11 -10.89 0.79 10.71
C SER A 11 -9.69 -0.16 10.72
N ALA A 12 -9.69 -1.16 11.61
CA ALA A 12 -8.60 -2.14 11.71
C ALA A 12 -8.62 -3.16 10.56
N LEU A 13 -9.80 -3.70 10.24
CA LEU A 13 -9.93 -4.86 9.34
C LEU A 13 -10.23 -4.49 7.89
N ILE A 14 -10.95 -3.38 7.66
CA ILE A 14 -11.39 -3.02 6.31
C ILE A 14 -10.42 -2.00 5.71
N PHE A 15 -10.34 -0.81 6.32
CA PHE A 15 -9.54 0.28 5.79
C PHE A 15 -9.42 1.44 6.79
N PRO A 16 -8.27 2.15 6.85
CA PRO A 16 -8.14 3.38 7.64
C PRO A 16 -9.22 4.40 7.26
N GLY A 17 -10.12 4.73 8.19
CA GLY A 17 -11.25 5.64 8.00
C GLY A 17 -12.62 4.95 7.95
N ALA A 18 -12.68 3.63 7.81
CA ALA A 18 -13.94 2.89 7.71
C ALA A 18 -14.79 2.97 8.99
N GLY A 19 -14.16 3.01 10.16
CA GLY A 19 -14.82 3.24 11.44
C GLY A 19 -15.43 4.63 11.56
N GLN A 20 -14.70 5.65 11.13
CA GLN A 20 -15.17 7.05 11.08
C GLN A 20 -16.34 7.19 10.11
N LEU A 21 -16.28 6.51 8.96
CA LEU A 21 -17.38 6.48 7.99
C LEU A 21 -18.63 5.83 8.59
N TYR A 22 -18.47 4.73 9.33
CA TYR A 22 -19.56 4.06 10.05
C TYR A 22 -20.19 4.96 11.12
N LEU A 23 -19.38 5.77 11.81
CA LEU A 23 -19.87 6.76 12.80
C LEU A 23 -20.45 8.04 12.15
N GLY A 24 -20.52 8.12 10.82
CA GLY A 24 -21.02 9.30 10.09
C GLY A 24 -20.01 10.46 10.00
N LYS A 25 -18.80 10.31 10.53
CA LYS A 25 -17.75 11.34 10.57
C LYS A 25 -16.92 11.37 9.28
N ARG A 26 -17.57 11.72 8.16
CA ARG A 26 -16.98 11.67 6.80
C ARG A 26 -15.69 12.48 6.65
N ALA A 27 -15.60 13.66 7.26
CA ALA A 27 -14.39 14.49 7.20
C ALA A 27 -13.17 13.78 7.83
N ARG A 28 -13.35 13.11 8.98
CA ARG A 28 -12.29 12.32 9.62
C ARG A 28 -11.95 11.07 8.83
N ALA A 29 -12.96 10.42 8.24
CA ALA A 29 -12.72 9.28 7.35
C ALA A 29 -11.81 9.67 6.18
N LEU A 30 -12.08 10.81 5.52
CA LEU A 30 -11.27 11.32 4.42
C LEU A 30 -9.83 11.68 4.84
N ALA A 31 -9.67 12.25 6.04
CA ALA A 31 -8.35 12.61 6.57
C ALA A 31 -7.41 11.40 6.73
N PHE A 32 -7.94 10.19 6.93
CA PHE A 32 -7.15 8.96 6.94
C PHE A 32 -7.14 8.26 5.58
N ALA A 33 -8.26 8.28 4.85
CA ALA A 33 -8.39 7.56 3.60
C ALA A 33 -7.50 8.10 2.49
N VAL A 34 -7.45 9.43 2.32
CA VAL A 34 -6.69 10.08 1.25
C VAL A 34 -5.18 9.81 1.38
N PRO A 35 -4.51 10.09 2.51
CA PRO A 35 -3.08 9.80 2.63
C PRO A 35 -2.77 8.30 2.53
N THR A 36 -3.66 7.43 3.01
CA THR A 36 -3.52 5.97 2.86
C THR A 36 -3.55 5.57 1.38
N LEU A 37 -4.50 6.08 0.59
CA LEU A 37 -4.58 5.81 -0.84
C LEU A 37 -3.36 6.32 -1.60
N ILE A 38 -2.88 7.51 -1.27
CA ILE A 38 -1.66 8.07 -1.87
C ILE A 38 -0.45 7.17 -1.55
N ALA A 39 -0.29 6.77 -0.29
CA ALA A 39 0.81 5.91 0.14
C ALA A 39 0.76 4.53 -0.54
N VAL A 40 -0.43 3.93 -0.69
CA VAL A 40 -0.60 2.68 -1.47
C VAL A 40 -0.22 2.90 -2.93
N GLY A 41 -0.65 4.01 -3.54
CA GLY A 41 -0.34 4.33 -4.93
C GLY A 41 1.17 4.49 -5.17
N VAL A 42 1.87 5.16 -4.25
CA VAL A 42 3.33 5.31 -4.28
C VAL A 42 4.00 3.94 -4.10
N PHE A 43 3.59 3.18 -3.08
CA PHE A 43 4.13 1.84 -2.81
C PHE A 43 4.00 0.92 -4.03
N LEU A 44 2.80 0.87 -4.62
CA LEU A 44 2.53 0.01 -5.77
C LEU A 44 3.30 0.48 -7.01
N SER A 45 3.40 1.79 -7.24
CA SER A 45 4.17 2.34 -8.36
C SER A 45 5.66 2.00 -8.27
N ASP A 46 6.25 2.14 -7.09
CA ASP A 46 7.67 1.89 -6.88
C ASP A 46 8.01 0.40 -6.97
N VAL A 47 7.09 -0.49 -6.59
CA VAL A 47 7.28 -1.94 -6.72
C VAL A 47 7.04 -2.42 -8.16
N LEU A 48 6.02 -1.90 -8.85
CA LEU A 48 5.64 -2.40 -10.17
C LEU A 48 6.53 -1.86 -11.31
N LYS A 49 6.93 -0.59 -11.28
CA LYS A 49 7.71 0.02 -12.38
C LYS A 49 9.01 -0.72 -12.67
N PRO A 50 9.85 -1.08 -11.68
CA PRO A 50 11.10 -1.81 -11.94
C PRO A 50 10.87 -3.19 -12.54
N VAL A 51 9.83 -3.91 -12.07
CA VAL A 51 9.47 -5.24 -12.58
C VAL A 51 9.01 -5.16 -14.03
N LEU A 52 8.17 -4.17 -14.37
CA LEU A 52 7.71 -3.95 -15.73
C LEU A 52 8.85 -3.57 -16.68
N ALA A 53 9.80 -2.75 -16.23
CA ALA A 53 10.98 -2.41 -17.02
C ALA A 53 11.86 -3.64 -17.33
N ILE A 54 12.06 -4.53 -16.35
CA ILE A 54 12.79 -5.79 -16.57
C ILE A 54 12.03 -6.70 -17.55
N LYS A 55 10.70 -6.77 -17.44
CA LYS A 55 9.87 -7.53 -18.39
C LYS A 55 10.05 -7.01 -19.82
N GLU A 56 9.93 -5.70 -20.02
CA GLU A 56 10.07 -5.08 -21.34
C GLU A 56 11.46 -5.35 -21.93
N GLN A 57 12.50 -5.26 -21.10
CA GLN A 57 13.86 -5.57 -21.51
C GLN A 57 14.03 -7.03 -21.95
N LEU A 58 13.38 -7.98 -21.26
CA LEU A 58 13.38 -9.40 -21.65
C LEU A 58 12.65 -9.62 -22.97
N GLU A 59 11.51 -8.96 -23.20
CA GLU A 59 10.78 -9.08 -24.47
C GLU A 59 11.62 -8.64 -25.68
N ILE A 60 12.41 -7.57 -25.52
CA ILE A 60 13.35 -7.10 -26.54
C ILE A 60 14.46 -8.14 -26.79
N GLN A 61 15.05 -8.72 -25.74
CA GLN A 61 16.09 -9.75 -25.87
C GLN A 61 15.58 -11.02 -26.56
N ILE A 62 14.35 -11.44 -26.25
CA ILE A 62 13.69 -12.59 -26.91
C ILE A 62 13.53 -12.29 -28.40
N ALA A 63 13.02 -11.10 -28.76
CA ALA A 63 12.82 -10.71 -30.14
C ALA A 63 14.13 -10.63 -30.94
N ALA A 64 15.24 -10.29 -30.27
CA ALA A 64 16.58 -10.25 -30.86
C ALA A 64 17.23 -11.64 -30.99
N GLY A 65 16.61 -12.71 -30.46
CA GLY A 65 17.18 -14.06 -30.47
C GLY A 65 18.34 -14.25 -29.51
N GLU A 66 18.48 -13.38 -28.50
CA GLU A 66 19.53 -13.49 -27.49
C GLU A 66 19.29 -14.69 -26.56
N MET A 67 20.38 -15.30 -26.09
CA MET A 67 20.29 -16.38 -25.10
C MET A 67 19.99 -15.79 -23.72
N ILE A 68 18.80 -16.07 -23.20
CA ILE A 68 18.32 -15.53 -21.92
C ILE A 68 18.51 -16.54 -20.80
N ASP A 69 19.19 -16.10 -19.75
CA ASP A 69 19.18 -16.79 -18.46
C ASP A 69 17.93 -16.41 -17.66
N LEU A 70 16.92 -17.27 -17.72
CA LEU A 70 15.66 -17.10 -17.00
C LEU A 70 15.84 -17.04 -15.48
N VAL A 71 16.84 -17.74 -14.92
CA VAL A 71 17.11 -17.74 -13.47
C VAL A 71 17.65 -16.38 -13.05
N ALA A 72 18.63 -15.86 -13.80
CA ALA A 72 19.16 -14.51 -13.56
C ALA A 72 18.09 -13.43 -13.74
N ALA A 73 17.21 -13.57 -14.73
CA ALA A 73 16.08 -12.66 -14.95
C ALA A 73 15.10 -12.65 -13.76
N PHE A 74 14.71 -13.83 -13.26
CA PHE A 74 13.86 -13.95 -12.08
C PHE A 74 14.49 -13.36 -10.82
N LEU A 75 15.81 -13.59 -10.61
CA LEU A 75 16.56 -13.01 -9.50
C LEU A 75 16.57 -11.49 -9.56
N ARG A 76 16.75 -10.89 -10.74
CA ARG A 76 16.68 -9.44 -10.94
C ARG A 76 15.30 -8.89 -10.66
N MET A 77 14.23 -9.53 -11.14
CA MET A 77 12.86 -9.10 -10.84
C MET A 77 12.57 -9.15 -9.34
N ARG A 78 12.98 -10.23 -8.66
CA ARG A 78 12.81 -10.37 -7.22
C ARG A 78 13.59 -9.29 -6.46
N ALA A 79 14.83 -9.04 -6.84
CA ALA A 79 15.64 -7.99 -6.24
C ALA A 79 15.03 -6.61 -6.46
N ALA A 80 14.51 -6.33 -7.67
CA ALA A 80 13.88 -5.06 -8.00
C ALA A 80 12.56 -4.85 -7.23
N ALA A 81 11.74 -5.90 -7.05
CA ALA A 81 10.51 -5.84 -6.25
C ALA A 81 10.78 -5.65 -4.75
N LEU A 82 11.90 -6.18 -4.24
CA LEU A 82 12.31 -6.06 -2.84
C LEU A 82 13.19 -4.83 -2.57
N SER A 83 13.64 -4.14 -3.61
CA SER A 83 14.39 -2.89 -3.50
C SER A 83 13.46 -1.79 -3.05
N ALA A 84 13.29 -1.68 -1.73
CA ALA A 84 12.56 -0.56 -1.15
C ALA A 84 13.34 0.73 -1.41
N SER A 85 12.78 1.60 -2.24
CA SER A 85 13.26 2.98 -2.37
C SER A 85 13.04 3.71 -1.03
N GLY A 86 13.71 4.85 -0.83
CA GLY A 86 13.38 5.74 0.31
C GLY A 86 11.90 6.13 0.32
N GLY A 87 11.27 6.25 -0.84
CA GLY A 87 9.83 6.51 -1.00
C GLY A 87 8.95 5.37 -0.49
N VAL A 88 9.33 4.11 -0.73
CA VAL A 88 8.62 2.92 -0.22
C VAL A 88 8.62 2.90 1.31
N HIS A 89 9.75 3.20 1.95
CA HIS A 89 9.81 3.25 3.42
C HIS A 89 8.89 4.32 3.99
N VAL A 90 8.89 5.54 3.42
CA VAL A 90 7.99 6.62 3.83
C VAL A 90 6.53 6.22 3.62
N ALA A 91 6.19 5.62 2.48
CA ALA A 91 4.83 5.15 2.21
C ALA A 91 4.36 4.11 3.24
N VAL A 92 5.24 3.17 3.62
CA VAL A 92 4.94 2.17 4.66
C VAL A 92 4.71 2.83 6.01
N TYR A 93 5.54 3.80 6.41
CA TYR A 93 5.34 4.53 7.67
C TYR A 93 4.02 5.31 7.68
N VAL A 94 3.68 5.97 6.57
CA VAL A 94 2.41 6.69 6.42
C VAL A 94 1.24 5.71 6.50
N LEU A 95 1.34 4.55 5.83
CA LEU A 95 0.32 3.49 5.86
C LEU A 95 0.08 3.00 7.28
N VAL A 96 1.13 2.53 7.95
CA VAL A 96 1.04 1.98 9.31
C VAL A 96 0.58 3.06 10.30
N GLY A 97 1.10 4.28 10.17
CA GLY A 97 0.71 5.43 11.00
C GLY A 97 -0.75 5.80 10.82
N CYS A 98 -1.22 5.99 9.59
CA CYS A 98 -2.63 6.27 9.30
C CYS A 98 -3.55 5.16 9.79
N TRP A 99 -3.12 3.90 9.66
CA TRP A 99 -3.89 2.75 10.13
C TRP A 99 -4.05 2.75 11.65
N ALA A 100 -2.94 2.86 12.39
CA ALA A 100 -2.95 2.87 13.84
C ALA A 100 -3.76 4.05 14.40
N VAL A 101 -3.52 5.27 13.88
CA VAL A 101 -4.24 6.47 14.31
C VAL A 101 -5.72 6.39 13.97
N SER A 102 -6.09 5.82 12.81
CA SER A 102 -7.49 5.65 12.44
C SER A 102 -8.24 4.69 13.38
N ILE A 103 -7.61 3.61 13.83
CA ILE A 103 -8.21 2.68 14.80
C ILE A 103 -8.49 3.42 16.11
N LEU A 104 -7.49 4.16 16.62
CA LEU A 104 -7.60 4.92 17.86
C LEU A 104 -8.68 6.00 17.76
N ASP A 105 -8.69 6.80 16.68
CA ASP A 105 -9.69 7.85 16.49
C ASP A 105 -11.10 7.26 16.34
N ALA A 106 -11.28 6.11 15.69
CA ALA A 106 -12.58 5.45 15.57
C ALA A 106 -13.08 4.93 16.93
N TRP A 107 -12.17 4.43 17.78
CA TRP A 107 -12.50 3.99 19.13
C TRP A 107 -12.88 5.15 20.06
N LEU A 108 -12.13 6.25 19.99
CA LEU A 108 -12.35 7.46 20.82
C LEU A 108 -13.55 8.29 20.35
N SER A 109 -13.89 8.22 19.07
CA SER A 109 -14.93 9.05 18.43
C SER A 109 -16.37 8.76 18.85
N GLU A 110 -16.66 7.67 19.56
CA GLU A 110 -18.02 7.36 20.03
C GLU A 110 -18.32 7.86 21.46
N ARG A 111 -17.32 8.40 22.17
CA ARG A 111 -17.57 9.14 23.41
C ARG A 111 -18.12 10.52 23.09
#